data_AF-A0A524IAR7-F1
#
_entry.id   AF-A0A524IAR7-F1
#
_cell.length_a   1.000
_cell.length_b   1.000
_cell.length_c   1.000
_cell.angle_alpha   90.00
_cell.angle_beta   90.00
_cell.angle_gamma   90.00
#
_symmetry.space_group_name_H-M   'P 1'
#
loop_
_entity.id
_entity.type
_entity.pdbx_description
1 polymer ?
#
loop_
_entity_poly.entity_id
_entity_poly.type
_entity_poly.pdbx_seq_one_letter_code
_entity_poly.pdbx_strand_id
1 'polypeptide(L)' 'LKEVGDPATGEPIGNTEANLKASIEGETYEYTQMYPGLAKTARDEGLDELAEWFETLAKAERSHANRFTKGLESLKQG' A
#
# COMPACT_ATOMS: atom_id res chain seq x y z
N LEU A 1 -21.59 -9.43 16.51
CA LEU A 1 -20.13 -9.17 16.50
C LEU A 1 -19.90 -7.89 15.72
N LYS A 2 -19.04 -6.97 16.17
CA LYS A 2 -18.63 -5.84 15.31
C LYS A 2 -17.84 -6.44 14.13
N GLU A 3 -18.17 -6.05 12.91
CA GLU A 3 -17.31 -6.35 11.77
C GLU A 3 -15.93 -5.74 12.06
N VAL A 4 -14.93 -6.61 12.15
CA VAL A 4 -13.52 -6.22 12.24
C VAL A 4 -13.02 -6.15 10.80
N GLY A 5 -12.84 -4.92 10.30
CA GLY A 5 -12.14 -4.64 9.05
C GLY A 5 -10.64 -4.49 9.26
N ASP A 6 -9.90 -4.24 8.18
CA ASP A 6 -8.49 -3.89 8.23
C ASP A 6 -8.34 -2.53 8.94
N PRO A 7 -7.66 -2.47 10.10
CA PRO A 7 -7.51 -1.23 10.86
C PRO A 7 -6.65 -0.17 10.15
N ALA A 8 -5.89 -0.53 9.12
CA ALA A 8 -5.05 0.40 8.35
C ALA A 8 -5.82 1.08 7.21
N THR A 9 -6.78 0.38 6.60
CA THR A 9 -7.48 0.85 5.38
C THR A 9 -8.96 1.15 5.63
N GLY A 10 -9.57 0.53 6.65
CA GLY A 10 -11.00 0.59 6.89
C GLY A 10 -11.82 -0.36 6.01
N GLU A 11 -11.17 -1.09 5.10
CA GLU A 11 -11.82 -2.06 4.22
C GLU A 11 -12.13 -3.38 4.95
N PRO A 12 -13.18 -4.13 4.55
CA PRO A 12 -13.51 -5.40 5.18
C PRO A 12 -12.44 -6.46 4.92
N ILE A 13 -11.98 -7.16 5.96
CA ILE A 13 -11.30 -8.45 5.78
C ILE A 13 -12.37 -9.48 5.40
N GLY A 14 -12.19 -10.16 4.26
CA GLY A 14 -13.25 -11.01 3.72
C GLY A 14 -12.78 -11.97 2.64
N ASN A 15 -13.60 -12.08 1.59
CA ASN A 15 -13.25 -12.90 0.42
C ASN A 15 -12.05 -12.29 -0.33
N THR A 16 -11.52 -13.03 -1.31
CA THR A 16 -10.34 -12.58 -2.07
C THR A 16 -10.55 -11.21 -2.73
N GLU A 17 -11.77 -10.89 -3.19
CA GLU A 17 -12.07 -9.58 -3.77
C GLU A 17 -11.93 -8.45 -2.75
N ALA A 18 -12.51 -8.62 -1.56
CA ALA A 18 -12.42 -7.65 -0.46
C ALA A 18 -10.96 -7.47 0.01
N ASN A 19 -10.24 -8.57 0.18
CA ASN A 19 -8.83 -8.52 0.60
C ASN A 19 -7.96 -7.80 -0.44
N LEU A 20 -8.20 -8.02 -1.74
CA LEU A 20 -7.47 -7.32 -2.79
C LEU A 20 -7.75 -5.81 -2.80
N LYS A 21 -9.00 -5.39 -2.54
CA LYS A 21 -9.34 -3.95 -2.42
C LYS A 21 -8.62 -3.32 -1.24
N ALA A 22 -8.68 -3.96 -0.07
CA ALA A 22 -7.96 -3.52 1.12
C ALA A 22 -6.45 -3.39 0.84
N SER A 23 -5.83 -4.42 0.26
CA SER A 23 -4.41 -4.36 -0.10
C SER A 23 -4.10 -3.25 -1.11
N ILE A 24 -4.92 -3.04 -2.14
CA ILE A 24 -4.69 -1.95 -3.11
C ILE A 24 -4.69 -0.58 -2.41
N GLU A 25 -5.63 -0.34 -1.50
CA GLU A 25 -5.69 0.93 -0.76
C GLU A 25 -4.49 1.11 0.16
N GLY A 26 -4.12 0.06 0.92
CA GLY A 26 -2.94 0.09 1.79
C GLY A 26 -1.67 0.40 1.02
N GLU A 27 -1.38 -0.39 -0.01
CA GLU A 27 -0.21 -0.20 -0.88
C GLU A 27 -0.21 1.19 -1.53
N THR A 28 -1.38 1.69 -1.95
CA THR A 28 -1.51 3.04 -2.54
C THR A 28 -1.20 4.14 -1.55
N TYR A 29 -1.70 4.03 -0.32
CA TYR A 29 -1.33 4.96 0.75
C TYR A 29 0.19 4.92 1.01
N GLU A 30 0.77 3.72 1.05
CA GLU A 30 2.20 3.54 1.30
C GLU A 30 3.08 4.21 0.23
N TYR A 31 2.84 3.94 -1.06
CA TYR A 31 3.69 4.50 -2.12
C TYR A 31 3.41 5.97 -2.46
N THR A 32 2.21 6.49 -2.18
CA THR A 32 1.86 7.89 -2.53
C THR A 32 2.05 8.86 -1.37
N GLN A 33 1.87 8.43 -0.13
CA GLN A 33 1.88 9.30 1.05
C GLN A 33 2.95 8.89 2.06
N MET A 34 2.88 7.65 2.58
CA MET A 34 3.67 7.25 3.75
C MET A 34 5.18 7.26 3.45
N TYR A 35 5.64 6.44 2.50
CA TYR A 35 7.06 6.35 2.19
C TYR A 35 7.64 7.66 1.63
N PRO A 36 6.96 8.41 0.75
CA PRO A 36 7.41 9.75 0.37
C PRO A 36 7.55 10.71 1.56
N GLY A 37 6.62 10.69 2.52
CA GLY A 37 6.70 11.49 3.73
C GLY A 37 7.86 11.08 4.66
N LEU A 38 8.09 9.78 4.80
CA LEU A 38 9.23 9.24 5.56
C LEU A 38 10.57 9.58 4.89
N ALA A 39 10.68 9.46 3.57
CA ALA A 39 11.86 9.84 2.81
C ALA A 39 12.18 11.33 2.98
N LYS A 40 11.15 12.19 2.90
CA LYS A 40 11.31 13.63 3.16
C LYS A 40 11.83 13.89 4.58
N THR A 41 11.22 13.26 5.58
CA THR A 41 11.63 13.43 6.99
C THR A 41 13.07 12.97 7.20
N ALA A 42 13.45 11.82 6.64
CA ALA A 42 14.82 11.31 6.70
C ALA A 42 15.83 12.27 6.07
N ARG A 43 15.50 12.90 4.92
CA ARG A 43 16.37 13.95 4.34
C ARG A 43 16.47 15.20 5.21
N ASP A 44 15.36 15.64 5.79
CA ASP A 44 15.34 16.80 6.69
C ASP A 44 16.22 16.55 7.94
N GLU A 45 16.35 15.29 8.37
CA GLU A 45 17.19 14.85 9.48
C GLU A 45 18.64 14.49 9.08
N GLY A 46 18.99 14.61 7.78
CA GLY A 46 20.34 14.30 7.28
C GLY A 46 20.65 12.80 7.15
N LEU A 47 19.62 11.96 7.06
CA LEU A 47 19.71 10.51 6.91
C LEU A 47 19.49 10.08 5.45
N ASP A 48 20.40 10.47 4.56
CA ASP A 48 20.23 10.31 3.11
C ASP A 48 20.05 8.85 2.65
N GLU A 49 20.86 7.92 3.18
CA GLU A 49 20.75 6.50 2.83
C GLU A 49 19.37 5.93 3.22
N LEU A 50 18.83 6.36 4.37
CA LEU A 50 17.51 5.94 4.81
C LEU A 50 16.40 6.52 3.92
N ALA A 51 16.56 7.76 3.47
CA ALA A 51 15.64 8.38 2.53
C ALA A 51 15.60 7.61 1.19
N GLU A 52 16.76 7.22 0.65
CA GLU A 52 16.87 6.42 -0.57
C GLU A 52 16.21 5.04 -0.41
N TRP A 53 16.35 4.43 0.77
CA TRP A 53 15.64 3.20 1.11
C TRP A 53 14.12 3.38 1.09
N PHE A 54 13.58 4.43 1.71
CA PHE A 54 12.14 4.71 1.67
C PHE A 54 11.64 4.98 0.26
N GLU A 55 12.40 5.69 -0.58
CA GLU A 55 12.05 5.88 -2.00
C GLU A 55 12.06 4.56 -2.78
N THR A 56 12.92 3.62 -2.41
CA THR A 56 12.96 2.28 -3.00
C THR A 56 11.75 1.45 -2.59
N LEU A 57 11.35 1.51 -1.31
CA LEU A 57 10.13 0.86 -0.81
C LEU A 57 8.88 1.41 -1.51
N ALA A 58 8.77 2.73 -1.68
CA ALA A 58 7.66 3.32 -2.45
C ALA A 58 7.54 2.74 -3.87
N LYS A 59 8.65 2.45 -4.55
CA LYS A 59 8.62 1.80 -5.88
C LYS A 59 8.14 0.35 -5.81
N ALA A 60 8.48 -0.37 -4.75
CA ALA A 60 8.02 -1.74 -4.52
C ALA A 60 6.50 -1.78 -4.28
N GLU A 61 5.99 -0.94 -3.39
CA GLU A 61 4.55 -0.90 -3.07
C GLU A 61 3.71 -0.44 -4.26
N ARG A 62 4.24 0.45 -5.10
CA ARG A 62 3.61 0.77 -6.40
C ARG A 62 3.51 -0.46 -7.31
N SER A 63 4.51 -1.34 -7.29
CA SER A 63 4.46 -2.61 -8.03
C SER A 63 3.41 -3.56 -7.46
N HIS A 64 3.30 -3.65 -6.12
CA HIS A 64 2.29 -4.44 -5.44
C HIS A 64 0.87 -3.96 -5.75
N ALA A 65 0.59 -2.66 -5.60
CA ALA A 65 -0.71 -2.06 -5.95
C ALA A 65 -1.13 -2.37 -7.39
N ASN A 66 -0.21 -2.26 -8.35
CA ASN A 66 -0.46 -2.61 -9.75
C ASN A 66 -0.77 -4.10 -9.94
N ARG A 67 -0.06 -5.00 -9.24
CA ARG A 67 -0.29 -6.46 -9.33
C ARG A 67 -1.63 -6.84 -8.71
N PHE A 68 -1.98 -6.28 -7.55
CA PHE A 68 -3.25 -6.54 -6.90
C PHE A 68 -4.43 -6.01 -7.72
N THR A 69 -4.29 -4.83 -8.33
CA THR A 69 -5.29 -4.28 -9.25
C THR A 69 -5.56 -5.24 -10.41
N LYS A 70 -4.51 -5.75 -11.06
CA LYS A 70 -4.65 -6.75 -12.14
C LYS A 70 -5.30 -8.06 -11.65
N GLY A 71 -4.97 -8.49 -10.44
CA GLY A 71 -5.59 -9.66 -9.81
C GLY A 71 -7.10 -9.47 -9.59
N LEU A 72 -7.49 -8.30 -9.07
CA LEU A 72 -8.89 -7.94 -8.85
C LEU A 72 -9.66 -7.86 -10.17
N GLU A 73 -9.08 -7.26 -11.21
CA GLU A 73 -9.68 -7.20 -12.54
C GLU A 73 -9.89 -8.59 -13.14
N SER A 74 -8.92 -9.49 -12.96
CA SER A 74 -9.01 -10.87 -13.44
C SER A 74 -10.15 -11.64 -12.75
N LEU A 75 -10.36 -11.43 -11.45
CA LEU A 75 -11.45 -12.07 -10.71
C LEU A 75 -12.84 -11.60 -11.18
N LYS A 76 -12.98 -10.36 -11.64
CA LYS A 76 -14.26 -9.82 -12.15
C LYS A 76 -14.62 -10.32 -13.55
N GLN A 77 -13.66 -10.89 -14.27
CA GLN A 77 -13.84 -11.39 -15.64
C GLN A 77 -14.12 -12.90 -15.70
N GLY A 78 -14.05 -13.61 -14.56
CA GLY A 78 -14.41 -15.02 -14.42
C GLY A 78 -15.75 -15.20 -13.74
#